data_AF-A0A4S2CVQ4-F1
#
_entry.id   AF-A0A4S2CVQ4-F1
#
_cell.length_a   1.000
_cell.length_b   1.000
_cell.length_c   1.000
_cell.angle_alpha   90.00
_cell.angle_beta   90.00
_cell.angle_gamma   90.00
#
_symmetry.space_group_name_H-M   'P 1'
#
loop_
_entity.id
_entity.type
_entity.pdbx_description
1 polymer ?
#
loop_
_entity_poly.entity_id
_entity_poly.type
_entity_poly.pdbx_seq_one_letter_code
_entity_poly.pdbx_strand_id
1 'polypeptide(L)'
;MTPGAVRILDHWAATPNFRTLTVAEAAAGLQELLPQYPGPNDQPAAICVNGYRWFVHEMEAVADAIYRASRRPHQRDETLAGADWDADVNEQGLWALPGRCSRRSHNERVRDELLMHRAQSKPGSSLPDRRA
;
A
#
# COMPACT_ATOMS: atom_id res chain seq x y z
N MET A 1 9.02 13.11 5.02
CA MET A 1 7.90 14.01 5.37
C MET A 1 8.02 14.55 6.79
N THR A 2 7.41 15.69 7.14
CA THR A 2 7.38 16.18 8.53
C THR A 2 6.23 15.52 9.32
N PRO A 3 6.32 15.40 10.66
CA PRO A 3 5.22 14.85 11.47
C PRO A 3 3.89 15.61 11.32
N GLY A 4 3.96 16.93 11.10
CA GLY A 4 2.78 17.76 10.84
C GLY A 4 2.12 17.41 9.51
N ALA A 5 2.90 17.21 8.44
CA ALA A 5 2.39 16.80 7.15
C ALA A 5 1.75 15.40 7.20
N VAL A 6 2.37 14.44 7.90
CA VAL A 6 1.79 13.11 8.11
C VAL A 6 0.41 13.20 8.76
N ARG A 7 0.24 14.01 9.81
CA ARG A 7 -1.06 14.22 10.46
C ARG A 7 -2.11 14.86 9.56
N ILE A 8 -1.73 15.79 8.70
CA ILE A 8 -2.64 16.42 7.74
C ILE A 8 -3.16 15.37 6.76
N LEU A 9 -2.25 14.55 6.21
CA LEU A 9 -2.62 13.48 5.29
C LEU A 9 -3.47 12.40 5.96
N ASP A 10 -3.18 12.06 7.22
CA ASP A 10 -3.96 11.10 8.00
C ASP A 10 -5.41 11.57 8.16
N HIS A 11 -5.61 12.83 8.53
CA HIS A 11 -6.95 13.42 8.63
C HIS A 11 -7.68 13.46 7.28
N TRP A 12 -6.96 13.77 6.20
CA TRP A 12 -7.52 13.75 4.85
C TRP A 12 -7.91 12.34 4.41
N ALA A 13 -7.08 11.33 4.67
CA ALA A 13 -7.35 9.93 4.35
C ALA A 13 -8.53 9.34 5.14
N ALA A 14 -8.81 9.88 6.34
CA ALA A 14 -9.97 9.51 7.15
C ALA A 14 -11.30 10.05 6.62
N THR A 15 -11.31 10.91 5.59
CA THR A 15 -12.56 11.42 5.01
C THR A 15 -13.33 10.31 4.28
N PRO A 16 -14.68 10.24 4.38
CA PRO A 16 -15.46 9.14 3.81
C PRO A 16 -15.32 8.97 2.30
N ASN A 17 -15.00 10.05 1.59
CA ASN A 17 -14.85 10.08 0.14
C ASN A 17 -13.41 9.90 -0.33
N PHE A 18 -12.43 9.73 0.57
CA PHE A 18 -11.03 9.60 0.20
C PHE A 18 -10.81 8.44 -0.80
N ARG A 19 -11.37 7.27 -0.50
CA ARG A 19 -11.26 6.07 -1.35
C ARG A 19 -12.00 6.21 -2.70
N THR A 20 -12.94 7.16 -2.82
CA THR A 20 -13.67 7.41 -4.06
C THR A 20 -12.97 8.40 -4.98
N LEU A 21 -11.94 9.10 -4.50
CA LEU A 21 -11.14 10.00 -5.33
C LEU A 21 -10.46 9.22 -6.45
N THR A 22 -10.42 9.84 -7.63
CA THR A 22 -9.50 9.43 -8.68
C THR A 22 -8.07 9.78 -8.30
N VAL A 23 -7.09 9.12 -8.92
CA VAL A 23 -5.68 9.48 -8.75
C VAL A 23 -5.41 10.94 -9.10
N ALA A 24 -6.07 11.48 -10.13
CA ALA A 24 -5.93 12.88 -10.51
C ALA A 24 -6.44 13.83 -9.42
N GLU A 25 -7.62 13.57 -8.86
CA GLU A 25 -8.17 14.37 -7.76
C GLU A 25 -7.34 14.24 -6.48
N ALA A 26 -6.91 13.03 -6.15
CA ALA A 26 -6.05 12.79 -5.01
C ALA A 26 -4.69 13.50 -5.16
N ALA A 27 -4.12 13.54 -6.36
CA ALA A 27 -2.88 14.27 -6.62
C ALA A 27 -3.05 15.79 -6.49
N ALA A 28 -4.19 16.33 -6.95
CA ALA A 28 -4.52 17.73 -6.75
C ALA A 28 -4.68 18.06 -5.25
N GLY A 29 -5.44 17.24 -4.51
CA GLY A 29 -5.59 17.41 -3.07
C GLY A 29 -4.27 17.29 -2.30
N LEU A 30 -3.40 16.34 -2.68
CA LEU A 30 -2.06 16.22 -2.12
C LEU A 30 -1.22 17.49 -2.35
N GLN A 31 -1.29 18.08 -3.55
CA GLN A 31 -0.58 19.31 -3.88
C GLN A 31 -1.15 20.53 -3.14
N GLU A 32 -2.45 20.57 -2.87
CA GLU A 32 -3.08 21.62 -2.07
C GLU A 32 -2.68 21.53 -0.59
N LEU A 33 -2.69 20.32 -0.03
CA LEU A 33 -2.33 20.08 1.37
C LEU A 33 -0.83 20.24 1.61
N LEU A 34 0.00 19.77 0.67
CA LEU A 34 1.45 19.76 0.75
C LEU A 34 2.08 20.33 -0.55
N PRO A 35 2.10 21.66 -0.75
CA PRO A 35 2.56 22.28 -1.99
C PRO A 35 4.02 22.01 -2.37
N GLN A 36 4.83 21.59 -1.40
CA GLN A 36 6.25 21.29 -1.60
C GLN A 36 6.52 19.80 -1.84
N TYR A 37 5.48 18.97 -1.89
CA TYR A 37 5.63 17.53 -2.09
C TYR A 37 5.80 17.17 -3.57
N PRO A 38 6.72 16.24 -3.93
CA PRO A 38 7.72 15.63 -3.07
C PRO A 38 8.92 16.55 -2.83
N GLY A 39 9.34 16.66 -1.58
CA GLY A 39 10.56 17.35 -1.16
C GLY A 39 11.76 16.41 -0.98
N PRO A 40 12.96 16.94 -0.69
CA PRO A 40 14.17 16.13 -0.48
C PRO A 40 14.05 15.09 0.64
N ASN A 41 13.20 15.35 1.63
CA ASN A 41 12.98 14.47 2.79
C ASN A 41 11.83 13.47 2.61
N ASP A 42 11.24 13.39 1.42
CA ASP A 42 10.13 12.48 1.12
C ASP A 42 10.60 11.23 0.36
N GLN A 43 11.86 10.84 0.57
CA GLN A 43 12.45 9.63 0.02
C GLN A 43 12.09 8.41 0.87
N PRO A 44 11.93 7.22 0.25
CA PRO A 44 11.69 5.99 0.99
C PRO A 44 12.89 5.64 1.87
N ALA A 45 12.60 5.03 3.02
CA ALA A 45 13.60 4.45 3.91
C ALA A 45 14.31 3.25 3.26
N ALA A 46 13.61 2.48 2.43
CA ALA A 46 14.19 1.38 1.67
C ALA A 46 13.50 1.16 0.31
N ILE A 47 14.25 0.66 -0.67
CA ILE A 47 13.73 0.26 -1.98
C ILE A 47 14.13 -1.19 -2.24
N CYS A 48 13.16 -2.05 -2.52
CA CYS A 48 13.40 -3.47 -2.81
C CYS A 48 13.51 -3.76 -4.32
N VAL A 49 14.09 -4.90 -4.68
CA VAL A 49 14.27 -5.37 -6.07
C VAL A 49 12.95 -5.55 -6.83
N ASN A 50 11.85 -5.80 -6.12
CA ASN A 50 10.49 -5.88 -6.66
C ASN A 50 9.83 -4.48 -6.81
N GLY A 51 10.60 -3.41 -6.63
CA GLY A 51 10.22 -2.02 -6.77
C GLY A 51 9.47 -1.42 -5.59
N TYR A 52 9.19 -2.18 -4.53
CA TYR A 52 8.54 -1.66 -3.33
C TYR A 52 9.38 -0.53 -2.73
N ARG A 53 8.71 0.57 -2.38
CA ARG A 53 9.28 1.74 -1.71
C ARG A 53 8.69 1.79 -0.31
N TRP A 54 9.53 1.53 0.67
CA TRP A 54 9.15 1.40 2.08
C TRP A 54 9.40 2.71 2.81
N PHE A 55 8.40 3.16 3.56
CA PHE A 55 8.38 4.43 4.29
C PHE A 55 8.17 4.18 5.78
N VAL A 56 8.52 5.17 6.60
CA VAL A 56 8.37 5.08 8.06
C VAL A 56 6.91 5.22 8.46
N HIS A 57 6.13 6.01 7.71
CA HIS A 57 4.71 6.22 7.95
C HIS A 57 3.84 5.78 6.78
N GLU A 58 2.65 5.26 7.07
CA GLU A 58 1.65 4.87 6.07
C GLU A 58 1.34 6.01 5.10
N MET A 59 1.10 7.21 5.61
CA MET A 59 0.75 8.37 4.77
C MET A 59 1.88 8.83 3.85
N GLU A 60 3.14 8.55 4.18
CA GLU A 60 4.25 8.78 3.25
C GLU A 60 4.18 7.82 2.07
N ALA A 61 3.85 6.55 2.33
CA ALA A 61 3.64 5.55 1.28
C ALA A 61 2.43 5.88 0.40
N VAL A 62 1.33 6.34 1.00
CA VAL A 62 0.13 6.78 0.27
C VAL A 62 0.45 7.99 -0.62
N ALA A 63 1.15 9.00 -0.09
CA ALA A 63 1.55 10.17 -0.86
C ALA A 63 2.49 9.80 -2.03
N ASP A 64 3.48 8.91 -1.82
CA ASP A 64 4.39 8.47 -2.89
C ASP A 64 3.63 7.70 -3.97
N ALA A 65 2.68 6.86 -3.59
CA ALA A 65 1.84 6.12 -4.52
C ALA A 65 0.95 7.04 -5.36
N ILE A 66 0.24 8.00 -4.74
CA ILE A 66 -0.58 9.00 -5.44
C ILE A 66 0.28 9.79 -6.43
N TYR A 67 1.41 10.33 -5.95
CA TYR A 67 2.31 11.12 -6.78
C TYR A 67 2.81 10.33 -7.99
N ARG A 68 3.25 9.08 -7.80
CA ARG A 68 3.76 8.25 -8.90
C ARG A 68 2.66 7.81 -9.86
N ALA A 69 1.47 7.45 -9.37
CA ALA A 69 0.33 7.07 -10.20
C ALA A 69 -0.15 8.25 -11.06
N SER A 70 -0.16 9.47 -10.51
CA SER A 70 -0.60 10.68 -11.23
C SER A 70 0.24 11.01 -12.46
N ARG A 71 1.51 10.56 -12.47
CA ARG A 71 2.45 10.74 -13.58
C ARG A 71 2.26 9.71 -14.70
N ARG A 72 1.34 8.76 -14.53
CA ARG A 72 1.02 7.73 -15.53
C ARG A 72 -0.37 8.03 -16.11
N PRO A 73 -0.48 8.46 -17.39
CA PRO A 73 -1.76 8.91 -17.95
C PRO A 73 -2.91 7.90 -17.81
N HIS A 74 -2.62 6.61 -17.98
CA HIS A 74 -3.63 5.54 -17.93
C HIS A 74 -4.15 5.25 -16.51
N GLN A 75 -3.53 5.78 -15.46
CA GLN A 75 -3.93 5.53 -14.07
C GLN A 75 -4.66 6.73 -13.45
N ARG A 76 -4.72 7.87 -14.15
CA ARG A 76 -5.23 9.13 -13.60
C ARG A 76 -6.71 9.06 -13.22
N ASP A 77 -7.48 8.27 -13.96
CA ASP A 77 -8.92 8.10 -13.77
C ASP A 77 -9.25 6.87 -12.90
N GLU A 78 -8.25 6.09 -12.47
CA GLU A 78 -8.46 5.00 -11.50
C GLU A 78 -8.78 5.59 -10.13
N THR A 79 -9.70 4.96 -9.38
CA THR A 79 -10.02 5.38 -8.01
C THR A 79 -9.08 4.74 -6.98
N LEU A 80 -9.02 5.33 -5.79
CA LEU A 80 -8.24 4.82 -4.65
C LEU A 80 -8.89 3.61 -3.95
N ALA A 81 -9.98 3.06 -4.50
CA ALA A 81 -10.76 1.99 -3.88
C ALA A 81 -10.20 0.57 -4.12
N GLY A 82 -9.33 0.40 -5.13
CA GLY A 82 -8.78 -0.90 -5.48
C GLY A 82 -7.71 -1.39 -4.49
N ALA A 83 -7.50 -2.71 -4.43
CA ALA A 83 -6.51 -3.35 -3.54
C ALA A 83 -5.05 -2.91 -3.79
N ASP A 84 -4.76 -2.29 -4.94
CA ASP A 84 -3.45 -1.69 -5.22
C ASP A 84 -3.16 -0.46 -4.31
N TRP A 85 -4.17 0.03 -3.58
CA TRP A 85 -4.12 1.16 -2.64
C TRP A 85 -4.12 0.75 -1.16
N ASP A 86 -4.18 -0.55 -0.87
CA ASP A 86 -4.06 -1.03 0.50
C ASP A 86 -2.60 -1.09 0.91
N ALA A 87 -2.29 -0.57 2.10
CA ALA A 87 -0.93 -0.48 2.58
C ALA A 87 -0.44 -1.84 3.12
N ASP A 88 0.74 -2.25 2.66
CA ASP A 88 1.48 -3.38 3.20
C ASP A 88 2.44 -2.90 4.30
N VAL A 89 2.64 -3.73 5.33
CA VAL A 89 3.63 -3.51 6.39
C VAL A 89 4.63 -4.67 6.38
N ASN A 90 5.93 -4.37 6.30
CA ASN A 90 6.98 -5.39 6.35
C ASN A 90 7.38 -5.77 7.79
N GLU A 91 8.27 -6.75 7.94
CA GLU A 91 8.78 -7.22 9.25
C GLU A 91 9.51 -6.13 10.06
N GLN A 92 9.89 -5.02 9.43
CA GLN A 92 10.58 -3.88 10.06
C GLN A 92 9.59 -2.76 10.46
N GLY A 93 8.29 -2.97 10.25
CA GLY A 93 7.26 -1.97 10.51
C GLY A 93 7.23 -0.81 9.50
N LEU A 94 7.87 -0.98 8.33
CA LEU A 94 7.82 0.00 7.26
C LEU A 94 6.59 -0.22 6.39
N TRP A 95 6.05 0.86 5.87
CA TRP A 95 4.82 0.92 5.10
C TRP A 95 5.13 1.08 3.61
N ALA A 96 4.40 0.37 2.77
CA ALA A 96 4.47 0.57 1.32
C ALA A 96 3.10 0.34 0.71
N LEU A 97 2.80 1.06 -0.36
CA LEU A 97 1.69 0.67 -1.23
C LEU A 97 2.23 -0.18 -2.37
N PRO A 98 1.51 -1.24 -2.78
CA PRO A 98 1.88 -2.07 -3.92
C PRO A 98 2.15 -1.21 -5.15
N GLY A 99 1.36 -0.14 -5.35
CA GLY A 99 1.67 0.99 -6.25
C GLY A 99 2.06 0.60 -7.68
N ARG A 100 1.71 -0.64 -8.09
CA ARG A 100 2.23 -1.36 -9.27
C ARG A 100 3.75 -1.24 -9.42
N CYS A 101 4.47 -1.38 -8.30
CA CYS A 101 5.91 -1.32 -8.19
C CYS A 101 6.64 -2.47 -8.89
N SER A 102 5.95 -3.53 -9.27
CA SER A 102 6.44 -4.41 -10.32
C SER A 102 5.29 -4.80 -11.23
N ARG A 103 5.65 -5.05 -12.49
CA ARG A 103 5.11 -6.20 -13.23
C ARG A 103 5.42 -7.48 -12.44
N ARG A 104 4.95 -7.61 -11.20
CA ARG A 104 4.83 -8.89 -10.54
C ARG A 104 3.78 -9.58 -11.38
N SER A 105 4.23 -10.52 -12.21
CA SER A 105 3.34 -11.42 -12.91
C SER A 105 2.30 -11.87 -11.90
N HIS A 106 1.02 -11.76 -12.25
CA HIS A 106 -0.13 -12.35 -11.57
C HIS A 106 0.22 -13.60 -10.71
N ASN A 107 1.13 -14.45 -11.20
CA ASN A 107 1.71 -15.61 -10.51
C ASN A 107 2.28 -15.40 -9.10
N GLU A 108 2.89 -14.26 -8.74
CA GLU A 108 3.45 -14.09 -7.38
C GLU A 108 2.38 -13.74 -6.34
N ARG A 109 1.35 -12.96 -6.72
CA ARG A 109 0.18 -12.71 -5.85
C ARG A 109 -0.61 -14.01 -5.61
N VAL A 110 -0.84 -14.79 -6.67
CA VAL A 110 -1.50 -16.10 -6.57
C VAL A 110 -0.69 -17.08 -5.72
N ARG A 111 0.64 -17.02 -5.78
CA ARG A 111 1.50 -17.90 -4.97
C ARG A 111 1.43 -17.57 -3.48
N ASP A 112 1.42 -16.29 -3.09
CA ASP A 112 1.25 -15.90 -1.69
C ASP A 112 -0.15 -16.22 -1.17
N GLU A 113 -1.21 -16.00 -1.96
CA GLU A 113 -2.58 -16.41 -1.61
C GLU A 113 -2.69 -17.94 -1.44
N LEU A 114 -2.09 -18.73 -2.34
CA LEU A 114 -2.07 -20.19 -2.23
C LEU A 114 -1.27 -20.70 -1.03
N LEU A 115 -0.15 -20.04 -0.69
CA LEU A 115 0.65 -20.38 0.49
C LEU A 115 -0.11 -20.06 1.78
N MET A 116 -0.85 -18.94 1.82
CA MET A 116 -1.72 -18.57 2.95
C MET A 116 -2.92 -19.52 3.10
N HIS A 117 -3.58 -19.92 2.00
CA HIS A 117 -4.67 -20.90 2.02
C HIS A 117 -4.20 -22.30 2.48
N ARG A 118 -2.98 -22.70 2.11
CA ARG A 118 -2.40 -23.99 2.53
C ARG A 118 -2.02 -23.99 4.02
N ALA A 119 -1.60 -22.85 4.57
CA ALA A 119 -1.31 -22.72 5.99
C ALA A 119 -2.58 -22.80 6.88
N GLN A 120 -3.72 -22.36 6.36
CA GLN A 120 -5.02 -22.43 7.04
C GLN A 120 -5.69 -23.82 6.90
N SER A 121 -5.23 -24.65 5.97
CA SER A 121 -5.74 -26.00 5.72
C SER A 121 -4.95 -27.07 6.50
N LYS A 122 -4.88 -26.96 7.83
CA LYS A 122 -4.58 -28.12 8.69
C LYS A 122 -5.90 -28.65 9.25
N PRO A 123 -6.44 -29.78 8.76
CA PRO A 123 -7.42 -30.51 9.53
C PRO A 123 -6.69 -31.14 10.70
N GLY A 124 -7.07 -30.73 11.92
CA GLY A 124 -6.77 -31.49 13.12
C GLY A 124 -7.34 -32.90 12.95
N SER A 125 -6.46 -33.90 12.80
CA SER A 125 -6.84 -35.30 12.94
C SER A 125 -6.54 -35.71 14.37
N SER A 126 -7.48 -35.36 15.25
CA SER A 126 -7.74 -36.11 16.47
C SER A 126 -8.54 -37.35 16.07
N LEU A 127 -8.16 -38.55 16.50
CA LEU A 127 -9.01 -39.76 16.63
C LEU A 127 -8.21 -40.91 17.27
N PRO A 128 -8.86 -41.94 17.85
CA PRO A 128 -8.94 -42.05 19.30
C PRO A 128 -8.34 -43.36 19.84
N ASP A 129 -8.26 -43.36 21.17
CA ASP A 129 -8.13 -44.50 22.08
C ASP A 129 -8.67 -45.84 21.55
N ARG A 130 -7.82 -46.88 21.52
CA ARG A 130 -8.23 -48.28 21.45
C ARG A 130 -7.39 -49.12 22.41
N ARG A 131 -8.05 -49.48 23.51
CA ARG A 131 -7.75 -50.58 24.43
C ARG A 131 -7.24 -51.83 23.70
N ALA A 132 -6.25 -52.47 24.33
CA ALA A 132 -6.14 -53.92 24.43
C ALA A 132 -5.83 -54.25 25.89
#